data_AF-A0A1I4L6S5-F1
#
_entry.id   AF-A0A1I4L6S5-F1
#
_cell.length_a   1.000
_cell.length_b   1.000
_cell.length_c   1.000
_cell.angle_alpha   90.00
_cell.angle_beta   90.00
_cell.angle_gamma   90.00
#
_symmetry.space_group_name_H-M   'P 1'
#
loop_
_entity.id
_entity.type
_entity.pdbx_description
1 polymer ?
#
loop_
_entity_poly.entity_id
_entity_poly.type
_entity_poly.pdbx_seq_one_letter_code
_entity_poly.pdbx_strand_id
1 'polypeptide(L)'
;MDWRPLYDRDGIRVEVAPADALLAMKLRAAMSRPGRDTADIVSLVAELDIESAHDAESIFSAYYPGDALNDRVYALVERAVAHRAEFQGTTLPEPKLDSKAP
;
A
#
# COMPACT_ATOMS: atom_id res chain seq x y z
N MET A 1 -9.33 12.98 1.01
CA MET A 1 -8.56 11.98 1.77
C MET A 1 -9.28 11.77 3.09
N ASP A 2 -9.97 10.64 3.23
CA ASP A 2 -10.65 10.29 4.48
C ASP A 2 -9.75 9.33 5.25
N TRP A 3 -9.17 9.82 6.34
CA TRP A 3 -8.38 9.02 7.27
C TRP A 3 -9.31 8.05 8.02
N ARG A 4 -8.91 6.77 8.12
CA ARG A 4 -9.71 5.74 8.77
C ARG A 4 -9.32 5.63 10.26
N PRO A 5 -10.22 5.91 11.21
CA PRO A 5 -9.90 5.80 12.63
C PRO A 5 -9.74 4.33 13.05
N LEU A 6 -8.69 4.05 13.84
CA LEU A 6 -8.44 2.75 14.47
C LEU A 6 -8.65 2.78 15.98
N TYR A 7 -8.41 3.94 16.60
CA TYR A 7 -8.52 4.13 18.06
C TYR A 7 -8.89 5.58 18.35
N ASP A 8 -9.80 5.81 19.29
CA ASP A 8 -10.17 7.14 19.78
C ASP A 8 -10.66 7.02 21.23
N ARG A 9 -9.76 7.20 22.21
CA ARG A 9 -10.07 7.22 23.65
C ARG A 9 -9.06 8.08 24.41
N ASP A 10 -9.47 8.62 25.56
CA ASP A 10 -8.61 9.39 26.49
C ASP A 10 -7.87 10.56 25.82
N GLY A 11 -8.49 11.18 24.80
CA GLY A 11 -7.90 12.27 24.03
C GLY A 11 -6.81 11.84 23.03
N ILE A 12 -6.58 10.54 22.85
CA ILE A 12 -5.65 9.98 21.88
C ILE A 12 -6.45 9.38 20.72
N ARG A 13 -6.17 9.87 19.50
CA ARG A 13 -6.71 9.31 18.26
C ARG A 13 -5.59 8.74 17.39
N VAL A 14 -5.80 7.51 16.90
CA VAL A 14 -4.96 6.85 15.91
C VAL A 14 -5.78 6.65 14.65
N GLU A 15 -5.28 7.17 13.54
CA GLU A 15 -5.91 7.06 12.22
C GLU A 15 -4.89 6.52 11.21
N VAL A 16 -5.40 5.84 10.19
CA VAL A 16 -4.58 5.30 9.10
C VAL A 16 -4.97 5.98 7.79
N ALA A 17 -3.95 6.33 7.02
CA ALA A 17 -4.13 6.87 5.68
C ALA A 17 -4.78 5.80 4.78
N PRO A 18 -5.59 6.19 3.79
CA PRO A 18 -6.13 5.22 2.85
C PRO A 18 -4.99 4.49 2.10
N ALA A 19 -5.24 3.25 1.67
CA ALA A 19 -4.22 2.36 1.14
C ALA A 19 -3.52 2.94 -0.11
N ASP A 20 -4.24 3.68 -0.94
CA ASP A 20 -3.71 4.37 -2.13
C ASP A 20 -2.68 5.46 -1.75
N ALA A 21 -2.95 6.22 -0.69
CA ALA A 21 -2.02 7.20 -0.14
C ALA A 21 -0.77 6.51 0.44
N LEU A 22 -0.95 5.39 1.15
CA LEU A 22 0.17 4.57 1.63
C LEU A 22 1.01 4.04 0.47
N LEU A 23 0.39 3.55 -0.60
CA LEU A 23 1.09 3.07 -1.79
C LEU A 23 1.92 4.20 -2.40
N ALA A 24 1.33 5.37 -2.63
CA ALA A 24 2.05 6.52 -3.18
C ALA A 24 3.26 6.93 -2.32
N MET A 25 3.11 6.93 -0.99
CA MET A 25 4.22 7.20 -0.07
C MET A 25 5.33 6.14 -0.17
N LYS A 26 4.98 4.86 -0.29
CA LYS A 26 5.94 3.76 -0.41
C LYS A 26 6.68 3.79 -1.73
N LEU A 27 6.00 4.07 -2.84
CA LEU A 27 6.62 4.26 -4.15
C LEU A 27 7.62 5.42 -4.10
N ARG A 28 7.25 6.55 -3.48
CA ARG A 28 8.17 7.68 -3.28
C ARG A 28 9.40 7.30 -2.46
N ALA A 29 9.19 6.62 -1.34
CA ALA A 29 10.29 6.18 -0.46
C ALA A 29 11.24 5.22 -1.19
N ALA A 30 10.68 4.26 -1.94
CA ALA A 30 11.43 3.27 -2.68
C ALA A 30 12.37 3.89 -3.72
N MET A 31 12.06 5.06 -4.28
CA MET A 31 12.95 5.80 -5.19
C MET A 31 14.28 6.18 -4.53
N SER A 32 14.27 6.47 -3.23
CA SER A 32 15.46 6.87 -2.45
C SER A 32 16.04 5.77 -1.55
N ARG A 33 15.26 4.72 -1.25
CA ARG A 33 15.61 3.66 -0.28
C ARG A 33 15.41 2.26 -0.89
N PRO A 34 16.34 1.77 -1.73
CA PRO A 34 16.20 0.47 -2.37
C PRO A 34 16.00 -0.68 -1.36
N GLY A 35 15.03 -1.55 -1.64
CA GLY A 35 14.79 -2.80 -0.90
C GLY A 35 13.96 -2.68 0.39
N ARG A 36 13.85 -1.49 1.00
CA ARG A 36 13.17 -1.32 2.29
C ARG A 36 11.65 -1.40 2.20
N ASP A 37 11.09 -0.86 1.12
CA ASP A 37 9.63 -0.72 0.94
C ASP A 37 9.02 -1.79 0.02
N THR A 38 9.82 -2.76 -0.45
CA THR A 38 9.38 -3.80 -1.41
C THR A 38 8.20 -4.61 -0.89
N ALA A 39 8.26 -5.11 0.35
CA ALA A 39 7.20 -5.95 0.91
C ALA A 39 5.89 -5.18 1.03
N ASP A 40 5.95 -3.94 1.52
CA ASP A 40 4.77 -3.07 1.65
C ASP A 40 4.17 -2.75 0.27
N ILE A 41 5.00 -2.48 -0.74
CA ILE A 41 4.53 -2.25 -2.12
C ILE A 41 3.81 -3.48 -2.67
N VAL A 42 4.35 -4.68 -2.46
CA VAL A 42 3.70 -5.93 -2.90
C VAL A 42 2.34 -6.11 -2.24
N SER A 43 2.25 -5.91 -0.93
CA SER A 43 0.98 -6.02 -0.19
C SER A 43 -0.05 -4.98 -0.66
N LEU A 44 0.36 -3.73 -0.85
CA LEU A 44 -0.54 -2.65 -1.26
C LEU A 44 -0.99 -2.76 -2.72
N VAL A 45 -0.11 -3.22 -3.62
CA VAL A 45 -0.47 -3.56 -5.02
C VAL A 45 -1.54 -4.65 -5.03
N ALA A 46 -1.44 -5.65 -4.15
CA ALA A 46 -2.44 -6.69 -4.00
C ALA A 46 -3.76 -6.17 -3.38
N GLU A 47 -3.69 -5.38 -2.32
CA GLU A 47 -4.86 -4.82 -1.61
C GLU A 47 -5.69 -3.88 -2.48
N LEU A 48 -5.02 -3.11 -3.35
CA LEU A 48 -5.67 -2.13 -4.23
C LEU A 48 -6.03 -2.69 -5.62
N ASP A 49 -5.84 -3.99 -5.83
CA ASP A 49 -6.10 -4.66 -7.11
C ASP A 49 -5.43 -3.97 -8.32
N ILE A 50 -4.19 -3.52 -8.13
CA ILE A 50 -3.41 -2.86 -9.19
C ILE A 50 -3.02 -3.89 -10.27
N GLU A 51 -3.35 -3.59 -11.53
CA GLU A 51 -3.14 -4.50 -12.66
C GLU A 51 -1.90 -4.19 -13.49
N SER A 52 -1.32 -2.99 -13.33
CA SER A 52 -0.13 -2.56 -14.05
C SER A 52 0.67 -1.52 -13.28
N ALA A 53 1.94 -1.31 -13.64
CA ALA A 53 2.69 -0.20 -13.06
C ALA A 53 2.16 1.18 -13.49
N HIS A 54 1.44 1.26 -14.60
CA HIS A 54 0.78 2.50 -15.04
C HIS A 54 -0.38 2.89 -14.12
N ASP A 55 -1.15 1.91 -13.60
CA ASP A 55 -2.20 2.18 -12.63
C ASP A 55 -1.62 2.69 -11.30
N ALA A 56 -0.53 2.08 -10.85
CA ALA A 56 0.20 2.54 -9.66
C ALA A 56 0.79 3.94 -9.85
N GLU A 57 1.32 4.25 -11.04
CA GLU A 57 1.81 5.59 -11.37
C GLU A 57 0.67 6.61 -11.39
N SER A 58 -0.51 6.25 -11.90
CA SER A 58 -1.69 7.12 -11.86
C SER A 58 -2.10 7.49 -10.43
N ILE A 59 -2.07 6.52 -9.50
CA ILE A 59 -2.27 6.77 -8.06
C ILE A 59 -1.16 7.66 -7.52
N PHE A 60 0.10 7.37 -7.84
CA PHE A 60 1.24 8.16 -7.39
C PHE A 60 1.12 9.63 -7.82
N SER A 61 0.80 9.90 -9.09
CA SER A 61 0.65 11.24 -9.64
C SER A 61 -0.55 12.01 -9.06
N ALA A 62 -1.60 11.33 -8.57
CA ALA A 62 -2.69 11.96 -7.84
C ALA A 62 -2.22 12.57 -6.50
N TYR A 63 -1.19 11.97 -5.88
CA TYR A 63 -0.61 12.44 -4.61
C TYR A 63 0.65 13.29 -4.77
N TYR A 64 1.40 13.10 -5.87
CA TYR A 64 2.61 13.85 -6.20
C TYR A 64 2.52 14.42 -7.63
N PRO A 65 1.73 15.48 -7.86
CA PRO A 65 1.52 16.03 -9.19
C PRO A 65 2.82 16.56 -9.81
N GLY A 66 3.13 16.14 -11.03
CA GLY A 66 4.33 16.54 -11.76
C GLY A 66 5.55 15.66 -11.51
N ASP A 67 5.47 14.73 -10.56
CA ASP A 67 6.48 13.67 -10.39
C ASP A 67 6.06 12.41 -11.16
N ALA A 68 7.04 11.59 -11.53
CA ALA A 68 6.87 10.27 -12.16
C ALA A 68 7.68 9.20 -11.43
N LEU A 69 7.29 7.94 -11.58
CA LEU A 69 8.09 6.84 -11.06
C LEU A 69 9.37 6.72 -11.88
N ASN A 70 10.50 6.45 -11.22
CA ASN A 70 11.71 6.07 -11.96
C ASN A 70 11.61 4.61 -12.45
N ASP A 71 12.35 4.29 -13.52
CA ASP A 71 12.35 2.97 -14.16
C ASP A 71 12.52 1.81 -13.19
N ARG A 72 13.31 2.00 -12.13
CA ARG A 72 13.56 0.97 -11.11
C ARG A 72 12.32 0.68 -10.27
N VAL A 73 11.63 1.72 -9.81
CA VAL A 73 10.39 1.56 -9.04
C VAL A 73 9.26 1.10 -9.95
N TYR A 74 9.19 1.59 -11.18
CA TYR A 74 8.26 1.10 -12.20
C TYR A 74 8.40 -0.42 -12.40
N ALA A 75 9.63 -0.89 -12.65
CA ALA A 75 9.91 -2.31 -12.81
C ALA A 75 9.69 -3.13 -11.51
N LEU A 76 9.81 -2.50 -10.33
CA LEU A 76 9.43 -3.15 -9.07
C LEU A 76 7.92 -3.40 -9.01
N VAL A 77 7.11 -2.43 -9.41
CA VAL A 77 5.65 -2.60 -9.44
C VAL A 77 5.25 -3.68 -10.43
N GLU A 78 5.83 -3.70 -11.64
CA GLU A 78 5.57 -4.77 -12.62
C GLU A 78 5.84 -6.17 -12.03
N ARG A 79 6.94 -6.34 -11.28
CA ARG A 79 7.21 -7.60 -10.58
C ARG A 79 6.21 -7.89 -9.47
N ALA A 80 5.77 -6.88 -8.73
CA ALA A 80 4.77 -7.04 -7.68
C ALA A 80 3.41 -7.48 -8.25
N VAL A 81 2.98 -6.89 -9.37
CA VAL A 81 1.77 -7.27 -10.11
C VAL A 81 1.87 -8.72 -10.60
N ALA A 82 3.00 -9.10 -11.20
CA ALA A 82 3.22 -10.47 -11.63
C ALA A 82 3.17 -11.46 -10.45
N HIS A 83 3.77 -11.11 -9.31
CA HIS A 83 3.78 -11.95 -8.11
C HIS A 83 2.41 -12.05 -7.43
N ARG A 84 1.58 -11.00 -7.46
CA ARG A 84 0.19 -11.05 -6.97
C ARG A 84 -0.60 -12.13 -7.68
N ALA A 85 -0.45 -12.25 -9.01
CA ALA A 85 -1.11 -13.28 -9.80
C ALA A 85 -0.74 -14.70 -9.33
N GLU A 86 0.44 -14.88 -8.71
CA GLU A 86 0.88 -16.14 -8.12
C GLU A 86 0.29 -16.40 -6.71
N PHE A 87 -0.10 -15.34 -5.97
CA PHE A 87 -0.51 -15.39 -4.56
C PHE A 87 -2.02 -15.35 -4.28
N GLN A 88 -2.88 -15.05 -5.27
CA GLN A 88 -4.35 -15.05 -5.11
C GLN A 88 -4.97 -16.43 -4.76
N GLY A 89 -4.17 -17.45 -4.48
CA GLY A 89 -4.60 -18.78 -4.04
C GLY A 89 -4.68 -19.00 -2.52
N THR A 90 -4.41 -18.00 -1.66
CA THR A 90 -4.39 -18.23 -0.20
C THR A 90 -5.13 -17.14 0.57
N THR A 91 -6.38 -17.44 0.96
CA THR A 91 -7.19 -16.61 1.85
C THR A 91 -6.54 -16.54 3.24
N LEU A 92 -6.29 -15.34 3.76
CA LEU A 92 -5.88 -15.16 5.15
C LEU A 92 -7.01 -15.58 6.09
N PRO A 93 -6.73 -16.29 7.19
CA PRO A 93 -7.76 -16.62 8.17
C PRO A 93 -8.30 -15.34 8.80
N GLU A 94 -9.62 -15.28 9.01
CA GLU A 94 -10.26 -14.14 9.67
C GLU A 94 -9.61 -13.86 11.04
N PRO A 95 -9.29 -12.59 11.34
CA PRO A 95 -8.73 -12.24 12.64
C PRO A 95 -9.75 -12.54 13.73
N LYS A 96 -9.37 -13.41 14.68
CA LYS A 96 -10.13 -13.65 15.90
C LYS A 96 -10.01 -12.40 16.78
N LEU A 97 -11.05 -11.56 16.78
CA LEU A 97 -11.21 -10.51 17.78
C LEU A 97 -11.62 -11.18 19.09
N ASP A 98 -10.67 -11.36 20.00
CA ASP A 98 -10.98 -11.82 21.35
C ASP A 98 -11.84 -10.77 22.05
N SER A 99 -13.13 -11.09 22.20
CA SER A 99 -14.13 -10.28 22.88
C SER A 99 -13.95 -10.37 24.40
N LYS A 100 -12.81 -9.89 24.91
CA LYS A 100 -12.62 -9.63 26.33
C LYS A 100 -11.78 -8.37 26.53
N ALA A 101 -12.47 -7.28 26.86
CA ALA A 101 -11.93 -6.22 27.69
C ALA A 101 -13.00 -5.85 28.75
N PRO A 102 -12.57 -5.51 29.97
CA PRO A 102 -13.38 -5.51 31.20
C PRO A 102 -14.47 -4.44 31.25
#